data_AF-A0A661HJX0-F1
#
_entry.id   AF-A0A661HJX0-F1
#
_cell.length_a   1.000
_cell.length_b   1.000
_cell.length_c   1.000
_cell.angle_alpha   90.00
_cell.angle_beta   90.00
_cell.angle_gamma   90.00
#
_symmetry.space_group_name_H-M   'P 1'
#
loop_
_entity.id
_entity.type
_entity.pdbx_description
1 polymer ?
#
loop_
_entity_poly.entity_id
_entity_poly.type
_entity_poly.pdbx_seq_one_letter_code
_entity_poly.pdbx_strand_id
1 'polypeptide(L)'
;MNAEMQPGVFELKMLEPNSFSELDLISIMVTKKCNFKCTYCPEDTGQDDMVQWDTEKFHDLLAWLYMQNDSTFVALEFFGGEPLLKWKLI
;
A
#
# COMPACT_ATOMS: atom_id res chain seq x y z
N MET A 1 -36.33 3.84 -13.03
CA MET A 1 -34.95 3.50 -13.44
C MET A 1 -34.14 3.53 -12.17
N ASN A 2 -34.02 2.38 -11.51
CA ASN A 2 -33.30 2.27 -10.25
C ASN A 2 -31.90 1.77 -10.59
N ALA A 3 -30.88 2.58 -10.28
CA ALA A 3 -29.50 2.15 -10.35
C ALA A 3 -29.25 1.26 -9.12
N GLU A 4 -29.15 -0.05 -9.35
CA GLU A 4 -28.69 -0.98 -8.33
C GLU A 4 -27.17 -0.89 -8.26
N MET A 5 -26.65 -0.36 -7.15
CA MET A 5 -25.24 -0.50 -6.78
C MET A 5 -24.97 -1.98 -6.50
N GLN A 6 -24.29 -2.66 -7.43
CA GLN A 6 -23.72 -3.98 -7.14
C GLN A 6 -22.50 -3.77 -6.24
N PRO A 7 -22.44 -4.40 -5.05
CA PRO A 7 -21.23 -4.39 -4.25
C PRO A 7 -20.22 -5.24 -5.00
N GLY A 8 -19.23 -4.58 -5.61
CA GLY A 8 -18.09 -5.23 -6.23
C GLY A 8 -17.30 -5.98 -5.16
N VAL A 9 -17.70 -7.22 -4.89
CA VAL A 9 -16.83 -8.22 -4.28
C VAL A 9 -15.71 -8.39 -5.29
N PHE A 10 -14.58 -7.74 -5.03
CA PHE A 10 -13.33 -8.11 -5.68
C PHE A 10 -13.06 -9.55 -5.25
N GLU A 11 -13.45 -10.52 -6.08
CA GLU A 11 -12.88 -11.85 -6.00
C GLU A 11 -11.38 -11.66 -6.16
N LEU A 12 -10.65 -11.74 -5.04
CA LEU A 12 -9.23 -12.03 -5.05
C LEU A 12 -9.11 -13.43 -5.64
N LYS A 13 -9.14 -13.50 -6.98
CA LYS A 13 -8.83 -14.70 -7.73
C LYS A 13 -7.46 -15.11 -7.23
N MET A 14 -7.40 -16.23 -6.51
CA MET A 14 -6.15 -16.70 -5.92
C MET A 14 -5.11 -16.72 -7.04
N LEU A 15 -4.14 -15.81 -6.93
CA LEU A 15 -3.08 -15.69 -7.90
C LEU A 15 -2.31 -17.00 -7.88
N GLU A 16 -1.87 -17.45 -9.06
CA GLU A 16 -1.04 -18.65 -9.11
C GLU A 16 0.22 -18.41 -8.27
N PRO A 17 0.76 -19.46 -7.60
CA PRO A 17 2.00 -19.34 -6.87
C PRO A 17 3.07 -18.67 -7.76
N ASN A 18 3.80 -17.69 -7.22
CA ASN A 18 4.85 -16.94 -7.91
C ASN A 18 4.36 -16.01 -9.04
N SER A 19 3.10 -15.55 -9.02
CA SER A 19 2.61 -14.51 -9.94
C SER A 19 3.37 -13.17 -9.83
N PHE A 20 4.26 -13.02 -8.85
CA PHE A 20 5.07 -11.83 -8.58
C PHE A 20 6.59 -12.14 -8.56
N SER A 21 7.02 -13.16 -9.29
CA SER A 21 8.43 -13.59 -9.34
C SER A 21 9.42 -12.54 -9.85
N GLU A 22 8.94 -11.49 -10.52
CA GLU A 22 9.72 -10.37 -11.06
C GLU A 22 9.42 -9.04 -10.33
N LEU A 23 8.91 -9.09 -9.10
CA LEU A 23 8.54 -7.89 -8.35
C LEU A 23 9.77 -7.22 -7.73
N ASP A 24 10.30 -6.19 -8.40
CA ASP A 24 11.53 -5.52 -7.95
C ASP A 24 11.29 -4.26 -7.08
N LEU A 25 10.10 -3.64 -7.15
CA LEU A 25 9.78 -2.40 -6.43
C LEU A 25 8.35 -2.41 -5.89
N ILE A 26 8.20 -1.99 -4.64
CA ILE A 26 6.90 -1.83 -3.98
C ILE A 26 6.86 -0.45 -3.34
N SER A 27 5.86 0.34 -3.74
CA SER A 27 5.58 1.63 -3.12
C SER A 27 4.46 1.47 -2.10
N ILE A 28 4.81 1.62 -0.82
CA ILE A 28 3.91 1.42 0.31
C ILE A 28 3.38 2.79 0.75
N MET A 29 2.09 3.02 0.56
CA MET A 29 1.43 4.20 1.12
C MET A 29 1.31 4.05 2.64
N VAL A 30 2.15 4.76 3.41
CA VAL A 30 2.25 4.61 4.87
C VAL A 30 1.24 5.50 5.60
N THR A 31 0.91 6.64 5.00
CA THR A 31 -0.06 7.60 5.52
C THR A 31 -0.51 8.53 4.41
N LYS A 32 -1.74 9.02 4.48
CA LYS A 32 -2.19 10.16 3.65
C LYS A 32 -1.95 11.51 4.32
N LYS A 33 -1.57 11.54 5.61
CA LYS A 33 -1.28 12.81 6.30
C LYS A 33 -0.01 13.42 5.75
N CYS A 34 -0.07 14.73 5.52
CA CYS A 34 1.09 15.54 5.18
C CYS A 34 1.07 16.80 6.04
N ASN A 35 2.24 17.26 6.48
CA ASN A 35 2.42 18.54 7.15
C ASN A 35 2.67 19.71 6.16
N PHE A 36 2.69 19.43 4.86
CA PHE A 36 2.75 20.42 3.77
C PHE A 36 1.41 20.51 3.03
N LYS A 37 1.26 21.55 2.19
CA LYS A 37 0.06 21.83 1.38
C LYS A 37 0.45 22.16 -0.06
N CYS A 38 1.15 21.24 -0.70
CA CYS A 38 1.68 21.46 -2.05
C CYS A 38 0.54 21.61 -3.05
N THR A 39 0.55 22.69 -3.84
CA THR A 39 -0.51 23.00 -4.82
C THR A 39 -0.58 22.02 -5.99
N TYR A 40 0.48 21.24 -6.19
CA TYR A 40 0.61 20.22 -7.22
C TYR A 40 0.45 18.80 -6.67
N CYS A 41 0.12 18.65 -5.38
CA CYS A 41 -0.02 17.32 -4.77
C CYS A 41 -1.29 16.64 -5.30
N PRO A 42 -1.19 15.45 -5.93
CA PRO A 42 -2.38 14.71 -6.34
C PRO A 42 -3.11 14.09 -5.13
N GLU A 43 -2.39 13.84 -4.04
CA GLU A 43 -2.96 13.31 -2.79
C GLU A 43 -3.76 14.42 -2.10
N ASP A 44 -5.07 14.22 -1.97
CA ASP A 44 -5.98 15.12 -1.27
C ASP A 44 -5.71 15.06 0.24
N THR A 45 -4.79 15.92 0.69
CA THR A 45 -4.37 16.06 2.10
C THR A 45 -5.49 16.47 3.06
N GLY A 46 -6.70 16.78 2.56
CA GLY A 46 -7.88 17.09 3.36
C GLY A 46 -8.64 15.87 3.87
N GLN A 47 -8.29 14.67 3.41
CA GLN A 47 -8.99 13.43 3.80
C GLN A 47 -8.41 12.81 5.07
N ASP A 48 -9.28 12.11 5.81
CA ASP A 48 -8.85 11.32 6.96
C ASP A 48 -7.83 10.25 6.55
N ASP A 49 -6.85 10.02 7.42
CA ASP A 49 -5.84 8.99 7.22
C ASP A 49 -6.44 7.61 7.46
N MET A 50 -7.01 7.04 6.42
CA MET A 50 -7.59 5.69 6.43
C MET A 50 -6.51 4.60 6.34
N VAL A 51 -5.24 4.97 6.23
CA VAL A 51 -4.13 4.03 6.19
C VAL A 51 -3.85 3.50 7.61
N GLN A 52 -4.21 2.25 7.83
CA GLN A 52 -4.16 1.58 9.13
C GLN A 52 -3.02 0.56 9.17
N TRP A 53 -1.78 1.04 9.09
CA TRP A 53 -0.62 0.21 9.33
C TRP A 53 -0.33 0.07 10.82
N ASP A 54 0.04 -1.14 11.19
CA ASP A 54 0.71 -1.48 12.44
C ASP A 54 1.90 -2.40 12.09
N THR A 55 2.76 -2.66 13.07
CA THR A 55 3.95 -3.48 12.88
C THR A 55 3.61 -4.91 12.45
N GLU A 56 2.48 -5.45 12.88
CA GLU A 56 2.06 -6.83 12.55
C GLU A 56 1.70 -6.94 11.05
N LYS A 57 0.84 -6.05 10.54
CA LYS A 57 0.51 -5.97 9.12
C LYS A 57 1.74 -5.74 8.25
N PHE A 58 2.69 -4.95 8.74
CA PHE A 58 3.92 -4.70 8.02
C PHE A 58 4.78 -5.97 7.93
N HIS A 59 4.90 -6.74 9.02
CA HIS A 59 5.57 -8.05 8.99
C HIS A 59 4.85 -9.05 8.08
N ASP A 60 3.52 -9.08 8.09
CA ASP A 60 2.73 -9.96 7.22
C ASP A 60 2.97 -9.64 5.74
N LEU A 61 3.07 -8.35 5.38
CA LEU A 61 3.45 -7.93 4.03
C LEU A 61 4.84 -8.46 3.66
N LEU A 62 5.84 -8.27 4.52
CA LEU A 62 7.21 -8.74 4.26
C LEU A 62 7.28 -10.27 4.10
N ALA A 63 6.56 -11.00 4.95
CA ALA A 63 6.48 -12.46 4.88
C ALA A 63 5.81 -12.91 3.57
N TRP A 64 4.71 -12.26 3.19
CA TRP A 64 4.04 -12.54 1.92
C TRP A 64 4.97 -12.28 0.73
N LEU A 65 5.69 -11.15 0.71
CA LEU A 65 6.64 -10.82 -0.34
C LEU A 65 7.76 -11.84 -0.48
N TYR A 66 8.32 -12.27 0.64
CA TYR A 66 9.35 -13.31 0.66
C TYR A 66 8.84 -14.65 0.08
N MET A 67 7.55 -14.97 0.25
CA MET A 67 6.97 -16.19 -0.31
C MET A 67 6.59 -16.07 -1.78
N GLN A 68 6.27 -14.87 -2.26
CA GLN A 68 5.74 -14.68 -3.62
C GLN A 68 6.79 -14.31 -4.66
N ASN A 69 7.97 -13.88 -4.21
CA ASN A 69 8.99 -13.37 -5.09
C ASN A 69 10.22 -14.27 -5.07
N ASP A 70 10.66 -14.66 -6.27
CA ASP A 70 11.89 -15.42 -6.47
C ASP A 70 13.10 -14.49 -6.67
N SER A 71 12.89 -13.18 -6.77
CA SER A 71 13.95 -12.18 -6.91
C SER A 71 14.83 -12.12 -5.66
N THR A 72 16.13 -11.96 -5.88
CA THR A 72 17.12 -11.80 -4.78
C THR A 72 17.03 -10.45 -4.09
N PHE A 73 16.30 -9.48 -4.67
CA PHE A 73 16.22 -8.12 -4.17
C PHE A 73 14.85 -7.50 -4.47
N VAL A 74 14.25 -6.88 -3.45
CA VAL A 74 13.03 -6.09 -3.59
C VAL A 74 13.25 -4.74 -2.93
N ALA A 75 13.09 -3.66 -3.69
CA ALA A 75 13.10 -2.31 -3.16
C ALA A 75 11.74 -1.99 -2.52
N LEU A 76 11.78 -1.51 -1.27
CA LEU A 76 10.63 -0.93 -0.60
C LEU A 76 10.76 0.58 -0.60
N GLU A 77 9.78 1.25 -1.21
CA GLU A 77 9.63 2.69 -1.15
C GLU A 77 8.50 3.05 -0.19
N PHE A 78 8.76 3.96 0.74
CA PHE A 78 7.74 4.50 1.62
C PHE A 78 7.16 5.77 1.01
N PHE A 79 5.90 5.69 0.61
CA PHE A 79 5.18 6.76 -0.07
C PHE A 79 3.95 7.21 0.73
N GLY A 80 3.29 8.27 0.26
CA GLY A 80 2.07 8.81 0.83
C GLY A 80 2.11 10.34 0.92
N GLY A 81 1.51 10.89 1.97
CA GLY A 81 1.63 12.30 2.30
C GLY A 81 3.05 12.67 2.75
N GLU A 82 3.30 12.61 4.06
CA GLU A 82 4.64 12.74 4.64
C GLU A 82 4.98 11.45 5.40
N PRO A 83 5.75 10.51 4.79
CA PRO A 83 6.08 9.23 5.40
C PRO A 83 6.76 9.34 6.77
N LEU A 84 7.54 10.40 6.99
CA LEU A 84 8.26 10.59 8.26
C LEU A 84 7.33 10.87 9.45
N LEU A 85 6.05 11.21 9.23
CA LEU A 85 5.05 11.27 10.30
C LEU A 85 4.78 9.89 10.93
N LYS A 86 5.15 8.81 10.24
CA LYS A 86 5.05 7.41 10.70
C LYS A 86 6.42 6.77 10.92
N TRP A 87 7.46 7.56 11.21
CA TRP A 87 8.84 7.08 11.43
C TRP A 87 8.99 5.87 12.37
N LYS A 88 8.11 5.68 13.35
CA LYS A 88 8.18 4.52 14.26
C LYS A 88 7.78 3.18 13.62
N LEU A 89 7.05 3.22 12.51
CA LEU A 89 6.61 2.05 11.76
C LEU A 89 7.65 1.60 10.73
N ILE A 90 8.44 2.56 10.23
CA ILE A 90 9.51 2.38 9.25
C ILE A 90 10.80 2.02 9.98
#